data_AF-A0A2X3GVT7-F1
#
_entry.id   AF-A0A2X3GVT7-F1
#
_cell.length_a   1.000
_cell.length_b   1.000
_cell.length_c   1.000
_cell.angle_alpha   90.00
_cell.angle_beta   90.00
_cell.angle_gamma   90.00
#
_symmetry.space_group_name_H-M   'P 1'
#
loop_
_entity.id
_entity.type
_entity.pdbx_description
1 polymer ?
#
loop_
_entity_poly.entity_id
_entity_poly.type
_entity_poly.pdbx_seq_one_letter_code
_entity_poly.pdbx_strand_id
1 'polypeptide(L)'
;MNASQTMAGRQFIAGRRIASGEATLLSLRAVDGEATGHRFYPASCEEAAQAAEAAQQAFAVYSQTTPQQRARFLNAIADELDALGEPFFAIAGQETALPLARLQGERARTSGQLRMFAGVILRGDTFAARIDTALADRQPLPRPDLRQYQQALGRWRCLAPATFRWPFPPPAAIPPRRWRLAVRWW
;
A
#
# COMPACT_ATOMS: atom_id res chain seq x y z
N MET A 1 -29.18 12.55 -1.19
CA MET A 1 -27.73 12.22 -1.08
C MET A 1 -27.62 10.71 -1.22
N ASN A 2 -26.89 10.22 -2.23
CA ASN A 2 -26.76 8.78 -2.50
C ASN A 2 -25.86 8.12 -1.44
N ALA A 3 -26.19 6.93 -0.96
CA ALA A 3 -25.44 6.22 0.10
C ALA A 3 -23.93 6.08 -0.18
N SER A 4 -23.53 6.06 -1.46
CA SER A 4 -22.14 6.04 -1.91
C SER A 4 -21.35 7.31 -1.57
N GLN A 5 -22.01 8.48 -1.48
CA GLN A 5 -21.39 9.74 -1.06
C GLN A 5 -21.19 9.79 0.47
N THR A 6 -21.98 9.05 1.24
CA THR A 6 -21.93 9.01 2.71
C THR A 6 -20.72 8.22 3.26
N MET A 7 -20.15 7.31 2.46
CA MET A 7 -18.93 6.55 2.82
C MET A 7 -17.63 7.18 2.33
N ALA A 8 -17.70 8.15 1.41
CA ALA A 8 -16.52 8.82 0.88
C ALA A 8 -15.87 9.72 1.94
N GLY A 9 -14.53 9.76 1.95
CA GLY A 9 -13.74 10.64 2.80
C GLY A 9 -13.51 10.20 4.25
N ARG A 10 -14.03 9.04 4.65
CA ARG A 10 -13.77 8.40 5.95
C ARG A 10 -12.56 7.46 5.89
N GLN A 11 -11.85 7.35 7.01
CA GLN A 11 -10.73 6.44 7.20
C GLN A 11 -11.16 4.99 6.96
N PHE A 12 -10.32 4.15 6.35
CA PHE A 12 -10.57 2.72 6.21
C PHE A 12 -9.65 1.93 7.15
N ILE A 13 -10.21 1.46 8.28
CA ILE A 13 -9.47 0.79 9.34
C ILE A 13 -10.07 -0.59 9.55
N ALA A 14 -9.26 -1.64 9.44
CA ALA A 14 -9.66 -3.03 9.66
C ALA A 14 -10.94 -3.47 8.91
N GLY A 15 -11.11 -3.04 7.66
CA GLY A 15 -12.29 -3.38 6.85
C GLY A 15 -13.49 -2.45 7.04
N ARG A 16 -13.40 -1.43 7.90
CA ARG A 16 -14.50 -0.54 8.25
C ARG A 16 -14.19 0.91 7.91
N ARG A 17 -15.23 1.67 7.51
CA ARG A 17 -15.14 3.13 7.36
C ARG A 17 -15.40 3.81 8.70
N ILE A 18 -14.40 4.52 9.23
CA ILE A 18 -14.43 5.19 10.53
C ILE A 18 -14.17 6.68 10.35
N ALA A 19 -14.89 7.50 11.11
CA ALA A 19 -14.64 8.93 11.25
C ALA A 19 -15.26 9.40 12.56
N SER A 20 -14.43 9.77 13.54
CA SER A 20 -14.88 10.31 14.84
C SER A 20 -15.07 11.83 14.84
N GLY A 21 -14.40 12.55 13.92
CA GLY A 21 -14.48 14.00 13.79
C GLY A 21 -15.47 14.50 12.74
N GLU A 22 -15.31 15.76 12.34
CA GLU A 22 -16.08 16.39 11.27
C GLU A 22 -15.33 16.38 9.93
N ALA A 23 -16.06 16.38 8.82
CA ALA A 23 -15.49 16.41 7.48
C ALA A 23 -14.98 17.82 7.11
N THR A 24 -13.91 18.28 7.75
CA THR A 24 -13.41 19.66 7.59
C THR A 24 -12.48 19.85 6.39
N LEU A 25 -11.89 18.78 5.85
CA LEU A 25 -10.95 18.85 4.74
C LEU A 25 -11.70 18.93 3.41
N LEU A 26 -11.56 20.04 2.70
CA LEU A 26 -12.18 20.21 1.38
C LEU A 26 -11.24 19.69 0.28
N SER A 27 -11.78 18.90 -0.64
CA SER A 27 -11.08 18.57 -1.88
C SER A 27 -11.22 19.71 -2.87
N LEU A 28 -10.10 20.07 -3.48
CA LEU A 28 -9.97 21.20 -4.39
C LEU A 28 -9.54 20.70 -5.77
N ARG A 29 -10.03 21.39 -6.80
CA ARG A 29 -9.62 21.21 -8.18
C ARG A 29 -8.24 21.81 -8.36
N ALA A 30 -7.33 21.09 -8.98
CA ALA A 30 -5.95 21.55 -9.15
C ALA A 30 -5.81 22.69 -10.19
N VAL A 31 -6.77 22.83 -11.11
CA VAL A 31 -6.73 23.83 -12.19
C VAL A 31 -7.04 25.25 -11.73
N ASP A 32 -7.98 25.40 -10.79
CA ASP A 32 -8.53 26.71 -10.38
C ASP A 32 -8.66 26.86 -8.85
N GLY A 33 -8.43 25.79 -8.08
CA GLY A 33 -8.55 25.81 -6.62
C GLY A 33 -9.98 25.72 -6.11
N GLU A 34 -10.97 25.57 -7.00
CA GLU A 34 -12.39 25.50 -6.62
C GLU A 34 -12.73 24.18 -5.92
N ALA A 35 -13.76 24.21 -5.08
CA ALA A 35 -14.24 23.03 -4.37
C ALA A 35 -14.75 21.96 -5.35
N THR A 36 -14.29 20.70 -5.19
CA THR A 36 -14.87 19.56 -5.93
C THR A 36 -16.24 19.15 -5.40
N GLY A 37 -16.63 19.65 -4.23
CA GLY A 37 -17.81 19.22 -3.47
C GLY A 37 -17.55 18.03 -2.54
N HIS A 38 -16.37 17.40 -2.61
CA HIS A 38 -15.99 16.32 -1.71
C HIS A 38 -15.32 16.85 -0.43
N ARG A 39 -15.72 16.30 0.71
CA ARG A 39 -15.12 16.59 2.02
C ARG A 39 -14.56 15.31 2.64
N PHE A 40 -13.47 15.45 3.38
CA PHE A 40 -12.74 14.36 4.03
C PHE A 40 -12.64 14.63 5.53
N TYR A 41 -12.59 13.56 6.31
CA TYR A 41 -12.45 13.60 7.75
C TYR A 41 -10.95 13.51 8.10
N PRO A 42 -10.36 14.52 8.77
CA PRO A 42 -9.01 14.42 9.27
C PRO A 42 -8.90 13.24 10.24
N ALA A 43 -7.91 12.36 10.03
CA ALA A 43 -7.64 11.27 10.96
C ALA A 43 -7.19 11.83 12.32
N SER A 44 -7.84 11.38 13.39
CA SER A 44 -7.40 11.63 14.76
C SER A 44 -6.19 10.77 15.14
N CYS A 45 -5.48 11.17 16.20
CA CYS A 45 -4.39 10.35 16.75
C CYS A 45 -4.89 8.96 17.21
N GLU A 46 -6.12 8.89 17.68
CA GLU A 46 -6.74 7.64 18.13
C GLU A 46 -7.03 6.70 16.94
N GLU A 47 -7.63 7.21 15.87
CA GLU A 47 -7.85 6.43 14.64
C GLU A 47 -6.53 5.95 14.03
N ALA A 48 -5.48 6.79 14.06
CA ALA A 48 -4.14 6.38 13.62
C ALA A 48 -3.55 5.26 14.49
N ALA A 49 -3.76 5.31 15.82
CA ALA A 49 -3.35 4.25 16.73
C ALA A 49 -4.13 2.95 16.48
N GLN A 50 -5.46 3.04 16.30
CA GLN A 50 -6.32 1.91 15.96
C GLN A 50 -5.89 1.24 14.65
N ALA A 51 -5.54 2.04 13.63
CA ALA A 51 -5.01 1.50 12.37
C ALA A 51 -3.68 0.75 12.55
N ALA A 52 -2.78 1.29 13.36
CA ALA A 52 -1.49 0.65 13.65
C ALA A 52 -1.66 -0.66 14.44
N GLU A 53 -2.60 -0.70 15.39
CA GLU A 53 -2.93 -1.90 16.15
C GLU A 53 -3.59 -2.96 15.27
N ALA A 54 -4.56 -2.58 14.45
CA ALA A 54 -5.20 -3.49 13.48
C ALA A 54 -4.17 -4.09 12.51
N ALA A 55 -3.22 -3.30 12.03
CA ALA A 55 -2.13 -3.79 11.19
C ALA A 55 -1.22 -4.79 11.93
N GLN A 56 -0.95 -4.56 13.22
CA GLN A 56 -0.18 -5.50 14.06
C GLN A 56 -0.91 -6.83 14.22
N GLN A 57 -2.21 -6.78 14.51
CA GLN A 57 -3.05 -7.98 14.66
C GLN A 57 -3.14 -8.76 13.34
N ALA A 58 -3.35 -8.07 12.22
CA ALA A 58 -3.39 -8.68 10.89
C ALA A 58 -2.06 -9.33 10.49
N PHE A 59 -0.92 -8.77 10.92
CA PHE A 59 0.39 -9.31 10.58
C PHE A 59 0.59 -10.75 11.05
N ALA A 60 0.09 -11.12 12.23
CA ALA A 60 0.22 -12.48 12.77
C ALA A 60 -0.40 -13.53 11.82
N VAL A 61 -1.57 -13.24 11.25
CA VAL A 61 -2.25 -14.12 10.30
C VAL A 61 -1.64 -13.98 8.90
N TYR A 62 -1.40 -12.76 8.43
CA TYR A 62 -0.92 -12.49 7.08
C TYR A 62 0.49 -13.05 6.83
N SER A 63 1.38 -12.98 7.82
CA SER A 63 2.76 -13.52 7.71
C SER A 63 2.80 -15.05 7.53
N GLN A 64 1.76 -15.76 8.01
CA GLN A 64 1.64 -17.22 7.89
C GLN A 64 0.99 -17.68 6.57
N THR A 65 0.52 -16.74 5.74
CA THR A 65 -0.05 -17.09 4.44
C THR A 65 0.98 -17.73 3.52
N THR A 66 0.51 -18.50 2.56
CA THR A 66 1.34 -19.09 1.50
C THR A 66 1.72 -18.03 0.45
N PRO A 67 2.84 -18.20 -0.27
CA PRO A 67 3.17 -17.39 -1.44
C PRO A 67 2.00 -17.30 -2.44
N GLN A 68 1.27 -18.39 -2.66
CA GLN A 68 0.12 -18.45 -3.56
C GLN A 68 -1.07 -17.61 -3.08
N GLN A 69 -1.32 -17.55 -1.76
CA GLN A 69 -2.36 -16.68 -1.21
C GLN A 69 -1.99 -15.20 -1.37
N ARG A 70 -0.73 -14.82 -1.08
CA ARG A 70 -0.26 -13.45 -1.25
C ARG A 70 -0.26 -13.00 -2.71
N ALA A 71 0.18 -13.86 -3.62
CA ALA A 71 0.17 -13.56 -5.06
C ALA A 71 -1.26 -13.37 -5.59
N ARG A 72 -2.20 -14.23 -5.18
CA ARG A 72 -3.63 -14.06 -5.49
C ARG A 72 -4.18 -12.74 -4.95
N PHE A 73 -3.82 -12.38 -3.73
CA PHE A 73 -4.24 -11.11 -3.13
C PHE A 73 -3.73 -9.89 -3.91
N LEU A 74 -2.45 -9.87 -4.30
CA LEU A 74 -1.88 -8.79 -5.11
C LEU A 74 -2.52 -8.70 -6.51
N ASN A 75 -2.77 -9.84 -7.14
CA ASN A 75 -3.45 -9.87 -8.44
C ASN A 75 -4.90 -9.38 -8.32
N ALA A 76 -5.63 -9.77 -7.27
CA ALA A 76 -6.98 -9.26 -7.03
C ALA A 76 -6.99 -7.73 -6.85
N ILE A 77 -6.04 -7.16 -6.12
CA ILE A 77 -5.91 -5.69 -6.03
C ILE A 77 -5.65 -5.07 -7.41
N ALA A 78 -4.78 -5.68 -8.22
CA ALA A 78 -4.48 -5.20 -9.55
C ALA A 78 -5.71 -5.25 -10.48
N ASP A 79 -6.52 -6.31 -10.39
CA ASP A 79 -7.75 -6.48 -11.17
C ASP A 79 -8.81 -5.44 -10.77
N GLU A 80 -9.00 -5.20 -9.46
CA GLU A 80 -9.89 -4.16 -8.96
C GLU A 80 -9.46 -2.75 -9.40
N LEU A 81 -8.15 -2.48 -9.47
CA LEU A 81 -7.63 -1.22 -10.00
C LEU A 81 -7.88 -1.08 -11.50
N ASP A 82 -7.69 -2.15 -12.27
CA ASP A 82 -7.94 -2.13 -13.71
C ASP A 82 -9.44 -2.03 -14.04
N ALA A 83 -10.31 -2.43 -13.11
CA ALA A 83 -11.77 -2.24 -13.20
C ALA A 83 -12.22 -0.78 -12.95
N LEU A 84 -11.36 0.09 -12.39
CA LEU A 84 -11.68 1.51 -12.20
C LEU A 84 -11.76 2.24 -13.55
N GLY A 85 -12.98 2.64 -13.94
CA GLY A 85 -13.27 3.31 -15.19
C GLY A 85 -13.38 4.84 -15.09
N GLU A 86 -14.16 5.43 -16.00
CA GLU A 86 -14.36 6.88 -16.15
C GLU A 86 -14.64 7.66 -14.85
N PRO A 87 -15.50 7.19 -13.91
CA PRO A 87 -15.76 7.94 -12.68
C PRO A 87 -14.51 8.18 -11.82
N PHE A 88 -13.58 7.22 -11.80
CA PHE A 88 -12.31 7.37 -11.11
C PHE A 88 -11.43 8.42 -11.79
N PHE A 89 -11.30 8.36 -13.12
CA PHE A 89 -10.48 9.31 -13.87
C PHE A 89 -11.04 10.73 -13.84
N ALA A 90 -12.36 10.90 -13.82
CA ALA A 90 -12.99 12.20 -13.67
C ALA A 90 -12.59 12.89 -12.37
N ILE A 91 -12.66 12.17 -11.23
CA ILE A 91 -12.25 12.69 -9.92
C ILE A 91 -10.74 12.93 -9.88
N ALA A 92 -9.94 11.94 -10.33
CA ALA A 92 -8.49 12.06 -10.32
C ALA A 92 -7.99 13.22 -11.20
N GLY A 93 -8.60 13.43 -12.36
CA GLY A 93 -8.32 14.55 -13.26
C GLY A 93 -8.64 15.90 -12.61
N GLN A 94 -9.78 16.01 -11.93
CA GLN A 94 -10.14 17.23 -11.19
C GLN A 94 -9.11 17.56 -10.09
N GLU A 95 -8.72 16.57 -9.29
CA GLU A 95 -7.82 16.79 -8.14
C GLU A 95 -6.34 16.98 -8.52
N THR A 96 -5.93 16.62 -9.74
CA THR A 96 -4.52 16.62 -10.13
C THR A 96 -4.21 17.47 -11.37
N ALA A 97 -5.22 17.85 -12.15
CA ALA A 97 -5.08 18.49 -13.45
C ALA A 97 -4.24 17.67 -14.47
N LEU A 98 -4.04 16.36 -14.23
CA LEU A 98 -3.31 15.50 -15.13
C LEU A 98 -4.17 15.07 -16.33
N PRO A 99 -3.60 15.00 -17.55
CA PRO A 99 -4.29 14.47 -18.71
C PRO A 99 -4.73 13.00 -18.51
N LEU A 100 -5.87 12.62 -19.09
CA LEU A 100 -6.44 11.26 -18.98
C LEU A 100 -5.41 10.17 -19.32
N ALA A 101 -4.68 10.33 -20.42
CA ALA A 101 -3.64 9.38 -20.83
C ALA A 101 -2.55 9.18 -19.76
N ARG A 102 -2.19 10.25 -19.03
CA ARG A 102 -1.22 10.18 -17.93
C ARG A 102 -1.77 9.37 -16.76
N LEU A 103 -3.04 9.58 -16.40
CA LEU A 103 -3.71 8.85 -15.31
C LEU A 103 -3.91 7.37 -15.65
N GLN A 104 -4.29 7.05 -16.89
CA GLN A 104 -4.39 5.68 -17.38
C GLN A 104 -3.03 4.98 -17.35
N GLY A 105 -1.97 5.67 -17.78
CA GLY A 105 -0.60 5.16 -17.69
C GLY A 105 -0.15 4.90 -16.25
N GLU A 106 -0.46 5.79 -15.31
CA GLU A 106 -0.19 5.57 -13.88
C GLU A 106 -0.93 4.36 -13.32
N ARG A 107 -2.22 4.21 -13.63
CA ARG A 107 -3.03 3.05 -13.22
C ARG A 107 -2.48 1.74 -13.81
N ALA A 108 -2.06 1.73 -15.06
CA ALA A 108 -1.48 0.55 -15.70
C ALA A 108 -0.10 0.19 -15.10
N ARG A 109 0.75 1.19 -14.84
CA ARG A 109 2.07 0.99 -14.20
C ARG A 109 1.91 0.39 -12.80
N THR A 110 0.96 0.93 -12.07
CA THR A 110 0.50 0.49 -10.75
C THR A 110 0.08 -0.98 -10.72
N SER A 111 -0.88 -1.36 -11.57
CA SER A 111 -1.41 -2.73 -11.59
C SER A 111 -0.36 -3.71 -12.10
N GLY A 112 0.46 -3.30 -13.09
CA GLY A 112 1.64 -4.04 -13.53
C GLY A 112 2.66 -4.29 -12.42
N GLN A 113 2.92 -3.31 -11.56
CA GLN A 113 3.87 -3.46 -10.44
C GLN A 113 3.36 -4.45 -9.38
N LEU A 114 2.06 -4.44 -9.07
CA LEU A 114 1.45 -5.42 -8.18
C LEU A 114 1.60 -6.85 -8.73
N ARG A 115 1.33 -7.04 -10.03
CA ARG A 115 1.51 -8.34 -10.72
C ARG A 115 2.97 -8.77 -10.77
N MET A 116 3.90 -7.83 -10.97
CA MET A 116 5.34 -8.10 -10.90
C MET A 116 5.73 -8.64 -9.51
N PHE A 117 5.27 -8.01 -8.43
CA PHE A 117 5.53 -8.50 -7.07
C PHE A 117 4.87 -9.85 -6.79
N ALA A 118 3.67 -10.11 -7.32
CA ALA A 118 3.04 -11.42 -7.24
C ALA A 118 3.92 -12.51 -7.88
N GLY A 119 4.49 -12.22 -9.06
CA GLY A 119 5.44 -13.11 -9.73
C GLY A 119 6.72 -13.34 -8.92
N VAL A 120 7.30 -12.29 -8.33
CA VAL A 120 8.49 -12.39 -7.46
C VAL A 120 8.22 -13.28 -6.24
N ILE A 121 7.05 -13.15 -5.61
CA ILE A 121 6.63 -13.99 -4.47
C ILE A 121 6.51 -15.45 -4.88
N LEU A 122 5.91 -15.73 -6.05
CA LEU A 122 5.71 -17.11 -6.53
C LEU A 122 7.02 -17.80 -6.91
N ARG A 123 8.00 -17.07 -7.43
CA ARG A 123 9.34 -17.62 -7.72
C ARG A 123 10.11 -18.00 -6.45
N GLY A 124 9.76 -17.40 -5.31
CA GLY A 124 10.43 -17.66 -4.02
C GLY A 124 11.72 -16.87 -3.79
N ASP A 125 12.13 -16.04 -4.76
CA ASP A 125 13.33 -15.19 -4.68
C ASP A 125 13.36 -14.34 -3.39
N THR A 126 12.18 -13.95 -2.90
CA THR A 126 12.01 -13.13 -1.70
C THR A 126 12.58 -13.75 -0.44
N PHE A 127 12.64 -15.08 -0.36
CA PHE A 127 13.14 -15.77 0.83
C PHE A 127 14.66 -15.77 0.90
N ALA A 128 15.36 -15.57 -0.23
CA ALA A 128 16.82 -15.63 -0.31
C ALA A 128 17.40 -16.81 0.48
N ALA A 129 16.76 -17.98 0.37
CA ALA A 129 17.02 -19.12 1.23
C ALA A 129 18.43 -19.67 0.98
N ARG A 130 19.14 -19.95 2.07
CA ARG A 130 20.46 -20.62 2.07
C ARG A 130 20.37 -21.85 2.96
N ILE A 131 20.77 -23.00 2.43
CA ILE A 131 20.72 -24.28 3.12
C ILE A 131 22.12 -24.88 3.07
N ASP A 132 22.76 -24.94 4.24
CA ASP A 132 24.00 -25.68 4.46
C ASP A 132 23.64 -26.98 5.18
N THR A 133 23.66 -28.09 4.46
CA THR A 133 23.29 -29.40 5.02
C THR A 133 24.29 -29.85 6.08
N ALA A 134 23.81 -30.65 7.04
CA ALA A 134 24.64 -31.24 8.07
C ALA A 134 25.81 -32.04 7.48
N LEU A 135 26.97 -31.97 8.14
CA LEU A 135 28.15 -32.81 7.90
C LEU A 135 28.59 -33.39 9.23
N ALA A 136 28.05 -34.56 9.56
CA ALA A 136 28.30 -35.24 10.84
C ALA A 136 29.76 -35.69 11.01
N ASP A 137 30.43 -36.07 9.92
CA ASP A 137 31.80 -36.59 9.97
C ASP A 137 32.87 -35.50 9.87
N ARG A 138 32.48 -34.22 9.86
CA ARG A 138 33.43 -33.10 9.81
C ARG A 138 34.27 -33.06 11.08
N GLN A 139 35.60 -32.97 10.93
CA GLN A 139 36.55 -32.79 12.03
C GLN A 139 37.09 -31.35 12.07
N PRO A 140 37.45 -30.81 13.27
CA PRO A 140 37.37 -31.44 14.59
C PRO A 140 35.96 -31.46 15.20
N LEU A 141 35.00 -30.75 14.59
CA LEU A 141 33.61 -30.66 15.06
C LEU A 141 32.63 -30.86 13.90
N PRO A 142 31.54 -31.63 14.11
CA PRO A 142 30.49 -31.82 13.12
C PRO A 142 29.85 -30.47 12.74
N ARG A 143 29.48 -30.31 11.47
CA ARG A 143 28.69 -29.15 11.03
C ARG A 143 27.19 -29.46 11.18
N PRO A 144 26.43 -28.70 11.97
CA PRO A 144 24.97 -28.85 12.02
C PRO A 144 24.31 -28.39 10.71
N ASP A 145 23.04 -28.76 10.52
CA ASP A 145 22.20 -28.24 9.44
C ASP A 145 21.90 -26.76 9.71
N LEU A 146 22.27 -25.87 8.80
CA LEU A 146 22.02 -24.43 8.91
C LEU A 146 21.10 -23.97 7.78
N ARG A 147 20.04 -23.24 8.14
CA ARG A 147 19.09 -22.67 7.20
C ARG A 147 18.87 -21.20 7.51
N GLN A 148 19.05 -20.36 6.50
CA GLN A 148 18.80 -18.92 6.59
C GLN A 148 17.75 -18.55 5.54
N TYR A 149 16.80 -17.70 5.91
CA TYR A 149 15.85 -17.10 4.97
C TYR A 149 15.37 -15.74 5.50
N GLN A 150 14.84 -14.93 4.59
CA GLN A 150 14.25 -13.62 4.90
C GLN A 150 12.84 -13.80 5.47
N GLN A 151 12.56 -13.08 6.55
CA GLN A 151 11.24 -13.01 7.17
C GLN A 151 10.71 -11.57 7.12
N ALA A 152 9.38 -11.44 7.10
CA ALA A 152 8.74 -10.15 7.15
C ALA A 152 8.97 -9.48 8.53
N LEU A 153 9.28 -8.18 8.53
CA LEU A 153 9.66 -7.45 9.74
C LEU A 153 8.47 -7.11 10.66
N GLY A 154 7.24 -7.07 10.13
CA GLY A 154 6.05 -6.65 10.88
C GLY A 154 5.19 -5.63 10.14
N ARG A 155 4.42 -4.87 10.91
CA ARG A 155 3.65 -3.71 10.42
C ARG A 155 4.58 -2.61 9.91
N TRP A 156 4.14 -1.88 8.89
CA TRP A 156 4.86 -0.75 8.31
C TRP A 156 3.90 0.40 8.02
N ARG A 157 4.45 1.62 7.92
CA ARG A 157 3.72 2.83 7.58
C ARG A 157 4.28 3.41 6.27
N CYS A 158 3.45 3.59 5.25
CA CYS A 158 3.80 4.37 4.07
C CYS A 158 3.18 5.76 4.15
N LEU A 159 3.97 6.76 3.76
CA LEU A 159 3.52 8.12 3.54
C LEU A 159 3.81 8.45 2.07
N ALA A 160 2.76 8.72 1.30
CA ALA A 160 2.89 9.04 -0.12
C ALA A 160 3.10 10.55 -0.31
N PRO A 161 4.04 11.00 -1.16
CA PRO A 161 4.20 12.40 -1.49
C PRO A 161 3.03 12.89 -2.36
N ALA A 162 2.69 14.18 -2.28
CA ALA A 162 1.55 14.76 -3.00
C ALA A 162 1.64 14.63 -4.53
N THR A 163 2.85 14.58 -5.08
CA THR A 163 3.14 14.41 -6.51
C THR A 163 2.96 12.98 -7.01
N PHE A 164 2.85 12.01 -6.10
CA PHE A 164 2.78 10.60 -6.41
C PHE A 164 1.69 9.95 -5.55
N ARG A 165 0.46 10.01 -6.07
CA ARG A 165 -0.72 9.50 -5.38
C ARG A 165 -0.85 7.98 -5.41
N TRP A 166 0.02 7.32 -6.19
CA TRP A 166 0.20 5.88 -6.16
C TRP A 166 1.49 5.52 -5.42
N PRO A 167 1.50 4.58 -4.45
CA PRO A 167 2.74 4.21 -3.80
C PRO A 167 3.68 3.55 -4.82
N PHE A 168 4.95 3.97 -4.81
CA PHE A 168 6.14 3.36 -5.45
C PHE A 168 6.76 4.11 -6.65
N PRO A 169 7.81 4.93 -6.39
CA PRO A 169 8.75 5.33 -7.42
C PRO A 169 9.63 4.15 -7.89
N PRO A 170 10.29 4.24 -9.06
CA PRO A 170 11.37 3.31 -9.44
C PRO A 170 12.53 3.37 -8.43
N PRO A 171 13.38 2.33 -8.34
CA PRO A 171 14.47 2.28 -7.37
C PRO A 171 15.53 3.33 -7.72
N ALA A 172 15.42 4.52 -7.12
CA ALA A 172 16.47 5.53 -7.07
C ALA A 172 16.75 5.85 -5.60
N ALA A 173 18.01 5.74 -5.21
CA ALA A 173 18.50 6.06 -3.87
C ALA A 173 18.22 7.54 -3.52
N ILE A 174 17.61 7.80 -2.36
CA ILE A 174 17.38 9.16 -1.86
C ILE A 174 18.06 9.32 -0.49
N PRO A 175 18.98 10.28 -0.30
CA PRO A 175 19.69 10.49 0.96
C PRO A 175 18.84 11.26 1.99
N PRO A 176 19.22 11.26 3.28
CA PRO A 176 18.38 11.75 4.34
C PRO A 176 18.57 13.27 4.53
N ARG A 177 17.50 14.06 4.37
CA ARG A 177 17.32 15.32 5.12
C ARG A 177 15.88 15.84 5.01
N ARG A 178 15.27 15.97 6.20
CA ARG A 178 14.11 16.79 6.63
C ARG A 178 12.94 16.98 5.65
N TRP A 179 11.80 16.41 6.00
CA TRP A 179 10.49 16.88 5.52
C TRP A 179 9.49 17.03 6.67
N ARG A 180 8.86 18.21 6.71
CA ARG A 180 7.73 18.55 7.57
C ARG A 180 6.48 17.81 7.09
N LEU A 181 5.64 17.49 8.07
CA LEU A 181 4.38 16.75 7.98
C LEU A 181 3.40 17.35 6.96
N ALA A 182 2.86 16.49 6.10
CA ALA A 182 1.47 16.52 5.65
C ALA A 182 1.03 15.08 5.37
N VAL A 183 0.16 14.56 6.24
CA VAL A 183 -0.42 13.22 6.14
C VAL A 183 -1.50 13.25 5.04
N ARG A 184 -1.46 12.32 4.08
CA ARG A 184 -2.58 12.10 3.15
C ARG A 184 -2.73 10.61 2.80
N TRP A 185 -3.99 10.18 2.88
CA TRP A 185 -4.60 8.86 2.65
C TRP A 185 -4.54 7.90 3.85
N TRP A 186 -5.64 7.84 4.61
CA TRP A 186 -6.78 6.95 4.34
C TRP A 186 -8.09 7.75 4.42
#